data_AF-A0A8B7DN55-F1
#
_entry.id   AF-A0A8B7DN55-F1
#
_cell.length_a   1.000
_cell.length_b   1.000
_cell.length_c   1.000
_cell.angle_alpha   90.00
_cell.angle_beta   90.00
_cell.angle_gamma   90.00
#
_symmetry.space_group_name_H-M   'P 1'
#
loop_
_entity.id
_entity.type
_entity.pdbx_description
1 polymer ?
#
loop_
_entity_poly.entity_id
_entity_poly.type
_entity_poly.pdbx_seq_one_letter_code
_entity_poly.pdbx_strand_id
1 'polypeptide(L)'
;MHLLATYMNIKEVKKSQYKHVLERILYRKELEVETKKLTLNVERQKSAMQKNHNKLLKIAQAEGNYNEVYNNCLAEIKQLNIRHEQEIESLMNEQKKNMKEQFIRCYEEQYDFLKNKVEPKISELKKILHMFEVADRKKLDERHLGDMMTLKKDQDKFNRGELKDIMRKSKDKLELQKMKRVQNKKHIEQSVIERQSMKEFQEKETQILIKKYEEQINILDQRYEKEMKELEQIFAAKCALLDSQDLQVIVPDLANNVSDVFTG
;
A
#
# COMPACT_ATOMS: atom_id res chain seq x y z
N MET A 1 -7.00 -1.31 12.17
CA MET A 1 -8.38 -0.80 11.98
C MET A 1 -8.49 0.70 11.68
N HIS A 2 -7.72 1.59 12.34
CA HIS A 2 -7.81 3.05 12.10
C HIS A 2 -7.35 3.52 10.69
N LEU A 3 -6.31 2.90 10.12
CA LEU A 3 -5.84 3.20 8.74
C LEU A 3 -6.87 2.80 7.68
N LEU A 4 -7.49 1.62 7.82
CA LEU A 4 -8.58 1.12 6.97
C LEU A 4 -9.77 2.08 6.95
N ALA A 5 -10.22 2.60 8.09
CA ALA A 5 -11.32 3.57 8.16
C ALA A 5 -10.96 4.92 7.50
N THR A 6 -9.68 5.30 7.52
CA THR A 6 -9.19 6.57 6.93
C THR A 6 -9.05 6.44 5.41
N TYR A 7 -8.55 5.31 4.92
CA TYR A 7 -8.34 5.06 3.49
C TYR A 7 -9.61 4.56 2.76
N MET A 8 -10.49 3.79 3.41
CA MET A 8 -11.79 3.38 2.82
C MET A 8 -12.83 4.51 2.79
N ASN A 9 -12.58 5.64 3.46
CA ASN A 9 -13.38 6.85 3.32
C ASN A 9 -12.95 7.74 2.15
N ILE A 10 -11.93 7.35 1.39
CA ILE A 10 -11.50 8.09 0.20
C ILE A 10 -12.56 7.93 -0.88
N LYS A 11 -13.09 9.06 -1.36
CA LYS A 11 -14.13 9.17 -2.39
C LYS A 11 -13.85 8.31 -3.63
N GLU A 12 -12.58 8.18 -4.01
CA GLU A 12 -12.11 7.39 -5.16
C GLU A 12 -12.26 5.88 -4.93
N VAL A 13 -11.96 5.37 -3.73
CA VAL A 13 -12.17 3.97 -3.35
C VAL A 13 -13.66 3.62 -3.36
N LYS A 14 -14.50 4.51 -2.79
CA LYS A 14 -15.97 4.34 -2.81
C LYS A 14 -16.53 4.35 -4.23
N LYS A 15 -16.00 5.21 -5.11
CA LYS A 15 -16.41 5.26 -6.53
C LYS A 15 -16.04 3.98 -7.27
N SER A 16 -14.85 3.43 -7.05
CA SER A 16 -14.45 2.14 -7.62
C SER A 16 -15.35 1.01 -7.11
N GLN A 17 -15.58 0.94 -5.79
CA GLN A 17 -16.49 -0.06 -5.20
C GLN A 17 -17.90 0.01 -5.81
N TYR A 18 -18.44 1.21 -6.01
CA TYR A 18 -19.75 1.41 -6.65
C TYR A 18 -19.78 0.92 -8.09
N LYS A 19 -18.75 1.23 -8.90
CA LYS A 19 -18.62 0.72 -10.27
C LYS A 19 -18.68 -0.81 -10.31
N HIS A 20 -17.89 -1.47 -9.45
CA HIS A 20 -17.87 -2.93 -9.34
C HIS A 20 -19.19 -3.52 -8.85
N VAL A 21 -19.94 -2.82 -7.97
CA VAL A 21 -21.30 -3.22 -7.58
C VAL A 21 -22.23 -3.21 -8.79
N LEU A 22 -22.21 -2.15 -9.60
CA LEU A 22 -23.05 -2.06 -10.80
C LEU A 22 -22.73 -3.15 -11.83
N GLU A 23 -21.44 -3.40 -12.09
CA GLU A 23 -21.00 -4.47 -12.99
C GLU A 23 -21.48 -5.86 -12.52
N ARG A 24 -21.43 -6.12 -11.21
CA ARG A 24 -21.96 -7.37 -10.62
C ARG A 24 -23.48 -7.48 -10.77
N ILE A 25 -24.22 -6.37 -10.65
CA ILE A 25 -25.69 -6.37 -10.85
C ILE A 25 -26.02 -6.69 -12.30
N LEU A 26 -25.32 -6.10 -13.27
CA LEU A 26 -25.52 -6.37 -14.69
C LEU A 26 -25.24 -7.84 -15.00
N TYR A 27 -24.12 -8.37 -14.51
CA TYR A 27 -23.74 -9.77 -14.69
C TYR A 27 -24.78 -10.75 -14.12
N ARG A 28 -25.34 -10.45 -12.95
CA ARG A 28 -26.45 -11.25 -12.36
C ARG A 28 -27.69 -11.27 -13.25
N LYS A 29 -28.06 -10.12 -13.84
CA LYS A 29 -29.21 -10.02 -14.74
C LYS A 29 -28.98 -10.79 -16.04
N GLU A 30 -27.78 -10.72 -16.62
CA GLU A 30 -27.42 -11.48 -17.83
C GLU A 30 -27.55 -12.98 -17.61
N LEU A 31 -27.09 -13.49 -16.47
CA LEU A 31 -27.25 -14.90 -16.13
C LEU A 31 -28.72 -15.28 -15.92
N GLU A 32 -29.49 -14.48 -15.20
CA GLU A 32 -30.91 -14.76 -14.98
C GLU A 32 -31.65 -14.92 -16.31
N VAL A 33 -31.29 -14.11 -17.31
CA VAL A 33 -31.80 -14.22 -18.68
C VAL A 33 -31.34 -15.53 -19.33
N GLU A 34 -30.07 -15.90 -19.21
CA GLU A 34 -29.53 -17.11 -19.84
C GLU A 34 -30.11 -18.39 -19.23
N THR A 35 -30.24 -18.47 -17.90
CA THR A 35 -30.91 -19.58 -17.21
C THR A 35 -32.38 -19.69 -17.62
N LYS A 36 -33.10 -18.57 -17.76
CA LYS A 36 -34.49 -18.58 -18.27
C LYS A 36 -34.59 -19.11 -19.70
N LYS A 37 -33.64 -18.74 -20.59
CA LYS A 37 -33.61 -19.25 -21.97
C LYS A 37 -33.41 -20.77 -22.01
N LEU A 38 -32.51 -21.30 -21.18
CA LEU A 38 -32.24 -22.74 -21.11
C LEU A 38 -33.46 -23.52 -20.61
N THR A 39 -34.08 -23.06 -19.53
CA THR A 39 -35.32 -23.66 -19.01
C THR A 39 -36.41 -23.69 -20.09
N LEU A 40 -36.63 -22.58 -20.79
CA LEU A 40 -37.60 -22.50 -21.88
C LEU A 40 -37.25 -23.42 -23.06
N ASN A 41 -35.96 -23.56 -23.39
CA ASN A 41 -35.52 -24.47 -24.45
C ASN A 41 -35.82 -25.93 -24.09
N VAL A 42 -35.56 -26.32 -22.85
CA VAL A 42 -35.85 -27.69 -22.38
C VAL A 42 -37.34 -27.98 -22.30
N GLU A 43 -38.16 -27.02 -21.88
CA GLU A 43 -39.62 -27.16 -21.93
C GLU A 43 -40.13 -27.37 -23.37
N ARG A 44 -39.55 -26.64 -24.34
CA ARG A 44 -39.87 -26.82 -25.77
C ARG A 44 -39.45 -28.19 -26.28
N GLN A 45 -38.24 -28.64 -25.95
CA GLN A 45 -37.73 -29.96 -26.35
C GLN A 45 -38.56 -31.09 -25.73
N LYS A 46 -38.91 -30.99 -24.44
CA LYS A 46 -39.83 -31.94 -23.77
C LYS A 46 -41.18 -32.00 -24.46
N SER A 47 -41.76 -30.84 -24.77
CA SER A 47 -43.06 -30.77 -25.44
C SER A 47 -43.03 -31.40 -26.84
N ALA A 48 -41.94 -31.20 -27.58
CA ALA A 48 -41.73 -31.82 -28.89
C ALA A 48 -41.53 -33.35 -28.78
N MET A 49 -40.72 -33.80 -27.83
CA MET A 49 -40.50 -35.23 -27.56
C MET A 49 -41.78 -35.93 -27.13
N GLN A 50 -42.55 -35.35 -26.22
CA GLN A 50 -43.85 -35.91 -25.79
C GLN A 50 -44.83 -36.08 -26.97
N LYS A 51 -44.87 -35.11 -27.91
CA LYS A 51 -45.68 -35.24 -29.13
C LYS A 51 -45.21 -36.39 -30.01
N ASN A 52 -43.91 -36.61 -30.13
CA ASN A 52 -43.34 -37.71 -30.90
C ASN A 52 -43.54 -39.06 -30.21
N HIS A 53 -43.27 -39.14 -28.91
CA HIS A 53 -43.51 -40.32 -28.07
C HIS A 53 -44.97 -40.76 -28.13
N ASN A 54 -45.92 -39.83 -28.05
CA ASN A 54 -47.35 -40.14 -28.21
C ASN A 54 -47.70 -40.77 -29.57
N LYS A 55 -46.99 -40.40 -30.65
CA LYS A 55 -47.18 -41.04 -31.97
C LYS A 55 -46.55 -42.43 -31.99
N LEU A 56 -45.33 -42.57 -31.47
CA LEU A 56 -44.61 -43.84 -31.39
C LEU A 56 -45.35 -44.87 -30.53
N LEU A 57 -45.89 -44.46 -29.39
CA LEU A 57 -46.67 -45.34 -28.50
C LEU A 57 -47.95 -45.85 -29.16
N LYS A 58 -48.63 -45.02 -29.97
CA LYS A 58 -49.82 -45.46 -30.73
C LYS A 58 -49.49 -46.52 -31.79
N ILE A 59 -48.35 -46.36 -32.48
CA ILE A 59 -47.85 -47.34 -33.45
C ILE A 59 -47.45 -48.63 -32.74
N ALA A 60 -46.68 -48.50 -31.65
CA ALA A 60 -46.21 -49.62 -30.85
C ALA A 60 -47.33 -50.44 -30.20
N GLN A 61 -48.46 -49.79 -29.88
CA GLN A 61 -49.66 -50.46 -29.38
C GLN A 61 -50.32 -51.34 -30.45
N ALA A 62 -50.24 -50.96 -31.73
CA ALA A 62 -50.71 -51.78 -32.84
C ALA A 62 -49.75 -52.92 -33.20
N GLU A 63 -48.44 -52.73 -32.97
CA GLU A 63 -47.38 -53.71 -33.27
C GLU A 63 -47.08 -54.68 -32.11
N GLY A 64 -47.66 -54.46 -30.92
CA GLY A 64 -47.52 -55.34 -29.76
C GLY A 64 -46.24 -55.17 -28.93
N ASN A 65 -45.43 -54.14 -29.21
CA ASN A 65 -44.13 -53.84 -28.55
C ASN A 65 -44.19 -52.61 -27.60
N TYR A 66 -45.39 -52.23 -27.16
CA TYR A 66 -45.65 -51.01 -26.36
C TYR A 66 -44.70 -50.82 -25.17
N ASN A 67 -44.46 -51.85 -24.35
CA ASN A 67 -43.67 -51.74 -23.12
C ASN A 67 -42.20 -51.36 -23.39
N GLU A 68 -41.62 -51.90 -24.47
CA GLU A 68 -40.24 -51.57 -24.87
C GLU A 68 -40.13 -50.12 -25.33
N VAL A 69 -41.05 -49.70 -26.20
CA VAL A 69 -41.10 -48.32 -26.70
C VAL A 69 -41.39 -47.32 -25.58
N TYR A 70 -42.25 -47.67 -24.63
CA TYR A 70 -42.55 -46.86 -23.45
C TYR A 70 -41.31 -46.67 -22.55
N ASN A 71 -40.58 -47.74 -22.26
CA ASN A 71 -39.35 -47.67 -21.48
C ASN A 71 -38.27 -46.83 -22.19
N ASN A 72 -38.16 -46.92 -23.52
CA ASN A 72 -37.25 -46.10 -24.31
C ASN A 72 -37.64 -44.61 -24.25
N CYS A 73 -38.93 -44.28 -24.38
CA CYS A 73 -39.42 -42.90 -24.26
C CYS A 73 -39.13 -42.30 -22.87
N LEU A 74 -39.33 -43.08 -21.80
CA LEU A 74 -38.98 -42.67 -20.44
C LEU A 74 -37.47 -42.46 -20.26
N ALA A 75 -36.65 -43.35 -20.81
CA ALA A 75 -35.19 -43.23 -20.76
C ALA A 75 -34.70 -41.97 -21.49
N GLU A 76 -35.29 -41.66 -22.65
CA GLU A 76 -34.98 -40.45 -23.41
C GLU A 76 -35.32 -39.15 -22.66
N ILE A 77 -36.50 -39.07 -22.02
CA ILE A 77 -36.87 -37.92 -21.17
C ILE A 77 -35.91 -37.78 -19.99
N LYS A 78 -35.54 -38.91 -19.36
CA LYS A 78 -34.57 -38.91 -18.25
C LYS A 78 -33.19 -38.42 -18.71
N GLN A 79 -32.70 -38.87 -19.86
CA GLN A 79 -31.44 -38.40 -20.42
C GLN A 79 -31.47 -36.91 -20.78
N LEU A 80 -32.61 -36.40 -21.25
CA LEU A 80 -32.76 -34.96 -21.51
C LEU A 80 -32.68 -34.14 -20.22
N ASN A 81 -33.33 -34.59 -19.14
CA ASN A 81 -33.25 -33.94 -17.84
C ASN A 81 -31.81 -33.92 -17.29
N ILE A 82 -31.10 -35.05 -17.36
CA ILE A 82 -29.72 -35.15 -16.90
C ILE A 82 -28.81 -34.18 -17.68
N ARG A 83 -28.95 -34.11 -19.00
CA ARG A 83 -28.18 -33.15 -19.83
C ARG A 83 -28.46 -31.70 -19.43
N HIS A 84 -29.72 -31.37 -19.19
CA HIS A 84 -30.09 -30.03 -18.75
C HIS A 84 -29.54 -29.67 -17.37
N GLU A 85 -29.60 -30.60 -16.41
CA GLU A 85 -29.03 -30.42 -15.08
C GLU A 85 -27.51 -30.17 -15.17
N GLN A 86 -26.81 -30.91 -16.03
CA GLN A 86 -25.38 -30.72 -16.29
C GLN A 86 -25.07 -29.35 -16.94
N GLU A 87 -25.89 -28.90 -17.89
CA GLU A 87 -25.75 -27.58 -18.51
C GLU A 87 -25.97 -26.45 -17.48
N ILE A 88 -26.99 -26.56 -16.63
CA ILE A 88 -27.23 -25.61 -15.54
C ILE A 88 -26.05 -25.61 -14.56
N GLU A 89 -25.57 -26.79 -14.15
CA GLU A 89 -24.43 -26.90 -13.23
C GLU A 89 -23.17 -26.26 -13.83
N SER A 90 -22.90 -26.50 -15.12
CA SER A 90 -21.78 -25.88 -15.84
C SER A 90 -21.86 -24.35 -15.82
N LEU A 91 -23.02 -23.79 -16.11
CA LEU A 91 -23.24 -22.34 -16.10
C LEU A 91 -23.14 -21.73 -14.70
N MET A 92 -23.64 -22.43 -13.68
CA MET A 92 -23.51 -21.99 -12.29
C MET A 92 -22.04 -22.00 -11.85
N ASN A 93 -21.25 -22.99 -12.28
CA ASN A 93 -19.82 -23.05 -12.00
C ASN A 93 -19.03 -21.95 -12.72
N GLU A 94 -19.36 -21.69 -13.99
CA GLU A 94 -18.79 -20.57 -14.75
C GLU A 94 -19.15 -19.23 -14.10
N GLN A 95 -20.39 -19.07 -13.64
CA GLN A 95 -20.80 -17.88 -12.89
C GLN A 95 -19.97 -17.69 -11.62
N LYS A 96 -19.81 -18.75 -10.82
CA LYS A 96 -19.03 -18.68 -9.59
C LYS A 96 -17.59 -18.23 -9.88
N LYS A 97 -16.98 -18.79 -10.92
CA LYS A 97 -15.63 -18.42 -11.35
C LYS A 97 -15.56 -16.94 -11.77
N ASN A 98 -16.44 -16.50 -12.66
CA ASN A 98 -16.43 -15.13 -13.18
C ASN A 98 -16.72 -14.10 -12.07
N MET A 99 -17.65 -14.41 -11.14
CA MET A 99 -17.95 -13.55 -10.00
C MET A 99 -16.73 -13.40 -9.08
N LYS A 100 -16.00 -14.49 -8.84
CA LYS A 100 -14.77 -14.48 -8.06
C LYS A 100 -13.68 -13.63 -8.73
N GLU A 101 -13.50 -13.76 -10.04
CA GLU A 101 -12.56 -12.93 -10.81
C GLU A 101 -12.91 -11.43 -10.72
N GLN A 102 -14.20 -11.08 -10.77
CA GLN A 102 -14.65 -9.70 -10.57
C GLN A 102 -14.29 -9.17 -9.17
N PHE A 103 -14.46 -9.97 -8.13
CA PHE A 103 -14.06 -9.59 -6.78
C PHE A 103 -12.55 -9.41 -6.64
N ILE A 104 -11.76 -10.32 -7.22
CA ILE A 104 -10.30 -10.23 -7.21
C ILE A 104 -9.85 -8.94 -7.90
N ARG A 105 -10.33 -8.67 -9.12
CA ARG A 105 -10.05 -7.41 -9.84
C ARG A 105 -10.44 -6.18 -9.03
N CYS A 106 -11.60 -6.20 -8.38
CA CYS A 106 -12.05 -5.11 -7.51
C CYS A 106 -11.09 -4.88 -6.33
N TYR A 107 -10.55 -5.95 -5.74
CA TYR A 107 -9.59 -5.86 -4.65
C TYR A 107 -8.19 -5.45 -5.12
N GLU A 108 -7.76 -5.91 -6.30
CA GLU A 108 -6.51 -5.49 -6.94
C GLU A 108 -6.51 -3.99 -7.25
N GLU A 109 -7.58 -3.48 -7.88
CA GLU A 109 -7.71 -2.04 -8.15
C GLU A 109 -7.67 -1.20 -6.86
N GLN A 110 -8.30 -1.68 -5.79
CA GLN A 110 -8.25 -1.02 -4.48
C GLN A 110 -6.84 -1.06 -3.89
N TYR A 111 -6.16 -2.20 -3.99
CA TYR A 111 -4.79 -2.37 -3.52
C TYR A 111 -3.82 -1.44 -4.26
N ASP A 112 -3.84 -1.46 -5.59
CA ASP A 112 -2.98 -0.62 -6.43
C ASP A 112 -3.25 0.87 -6.20
N PHE A 113 -4.52 1.25 -6.07
CA PHE A 113 -4.87 2.62 -5.74
C PHE A 113 -4.26 3.07 -4.41
N LEU A 114 -4.36 2.26 -3.36
CA LEU A 114 -3.83 2.60 -2.04
C LEU A 114 -2.30 2.61 -2.04
N LYS A 115 -1.67 1.64 -2.69
CA LYS A 115 -0.22 1.60 -2.91
C LYS A 115 0.28 2.89 -3.57
N ASN A 116 -0.41 3.32 -4.64
CA ASN A 116 -0.10 4.55 -5.36
C ASN A 116 -0.34 5.84 -4.56
N LYS A 117 -1.00 5.79 -3.40
CA LYS A 117 -1.12 6.94 -2.48
C LYS A 117 -0.04 6.94 -1.40
N VAL A 118 0.41 5.77 -0.95
CA VAL A 118 1.40 5.63 0.12
C VAL A 118 2.78 6.04 -0.36
N GLU A 119 3.23 5.53 -1.51
CA GLU A 119 4.58 5.77 -2.02
C GLU A 119 4.90 7.25 -2.29
N PRO A 120 4.06 8.03 -3.00
CA PRO A 120 4.33 9.45 -3.22
C PRO A 120 4.35 10.25 -1.92
N LYS A 121 3.51 9.90 -0.94
CA LYS A 121 3.46 10.58 0.35
C LYS A 121 4.76 10.39 1.13
N ILE A 122 5.30 9.17 1.17
CA ILE A 122 6.58 8.90 1.83
C ILE A 122 7.73 9.57 1.07
N SER A 123 7.73 9.51 -0.26
CA SER A 123 8.73 10.19 -1.10
C SER A 123 8.77 11.70 -0.84
N GLU A 124 7.61 12.35 -0.75
CA GLU A 124 7.52 13.79 -0.48
C GLU A 124 8.01 14.14 0.92
N LEU A 125 7.66 13.34 1.94
CA LEU A 125 8.19 13.53 3.30
C LEU A 125 9.71 13.42 3.35
N LYS A 126 10.31 12.48 2.61
CA LYS A 126 11.78 12.35 2.51
C LYS A 126 12.42 13.58 1.85
N LYS A 127 11.82 14.13 0.79
CA LYS A 127 12.33 15.37 0.17
C LYS A 127 12.29 16.54 1.15
N ILE A 128 11.19 16.69 1.89
CA ILE A 128 11.06 17.74 2.91
C ILE A 128 12.13 17.58 4.00
N LEU A 129 12.36 16.36 4.49
CA LEU A 129 13.43 16.08 5.45
C LEU A 129 14.80 16.46 4.92
N HIS A 130 15.10 16.12 3.66
CA HIS A 130 16.37 16.49 3.06
C HIS A 130 16.54 18.01 2.93
N MET A 131 15.48 18.74 2.59
CA MET A 131 15.52 20.21 2.59
C MET A 131 15.84 20.78 3.98
N PHE A 132 15.25 20.22 5.04
CA PHE A 132 15.57 20.61 6.41
C PHE A 132 17.00 20.26 6.79
N GLU A 133 17.47 19.08 6.43
CA GLU A 133 18.85 18.62 6.64
C GLU A 133 19.86 19.62 6.05
N VAL A 134 19.67 20.02 4.80
CA VAL A 134 20.54 21.00 4.14
C VAL A 134 20.50 22.37 4.84
N ALA A 135 19.30 22.83 5.21
CA ALA A 135 19.12 24.12 5.88
C ALA A 135 19.77 24.15 7.26
N ASP A 136 19.59 23.09 8.05
CA ASP A 136 20.15 23.00 9.40
C ASP A 136 21.65 22.80 9.38
N ARG A 137 22.18 22.03 8.42
CA ARG A 137 23.63 21.89 8.21
C ARG A 137 24.27 23.23 7.90
N LYS A 138 23.66 24.02 7.00
CA LYS A 138 24.15 25.37 6.68
C LYS A 138 24.16 26.28 7.92
N LYS A 139 23.10 26.27 8.74
CA LYS A 139 23.06 27.04 10.00
C LYS A 139 24.12 26.57 10.99
N LEU A 140 24.38 25.27 11.05
CA LEU A 140 25.41 24.68 11.90
C LEU A 140 26.80 25.15 11.45
N ASP A 141 27.09 25.11 10.15
CA ASP A 141 28.35 25.58 9.57
C ASP A 141 28.57 27.09 9.84
N GLU A 142 27.54 27.91 9.69
CA GLU A 142 27.58 29.35 10.00
C GLU A 142 27.90 29.60 11.47
N ARG A 143 27.30 28.81 12.39
CA ARG A 143 27.60 28.87 13.82
C ARG A 143 29.04 28.46 14.11
N HIS A 144 29.49 27.34 13.55
CA HIS A 144 30.85 26.82 13.70
C HIS A 144 31.92 27.82 13.25
N LEU A 145 31.65 28.53 12.15
CA LEU A 145 32.51 29.62 11.67
C LEU A 145 32.55 30.77 12.69
N GLY A 146 31.41 31.17 13.23
CA GLY A 146 31.30 32.20 14.25
C GLY A 146 32.07 31.87 15.53
N ASP A 147 31.92 30.63 16.03
CA ASP A 147 32.61 30.13 17.22
C ASP A 147 34.13 30.12 17.01
N MET A 148 34.59 29.63 15.85
CA MET A 148 36.01 29.63 15.50
C MET A 148 36.61 31.04 15.40
N MET A 149 35.86 31.99 14.86
CA MET A 149 36.29 33.39 14.78
C MET A 149 36.34 34.05 16.15
N THR A 150 35.41 33.71 17.05
CA THR A 150 35.40 34.20 18.43
C THR A 150 36.58 33.64 19.21
N LEU A 151 36.84 32.33 19.13
CA LEU A 151 38.00 31.68 19.74
C LEU A 151 39.32 32.34 19.30
N LYS A 152 39.50 32.60 18.00
CA LYS A 152 40.71 33.28 17.48
C LYS A 152 40.88 34.67 18.08
N LYS A 153 39.80 35.45 18.18
CA LYS A 153 39.82 36.79 18.77
C LYS A 153 40.18 36.74 20.25
N ASP A 154 39.64 35.78 20.99
CA ASP A 154 39.91 35.62 22.42
C ASP A 154 41.35 35.19 22.68
N GLN A 155 41.89 34.26 21.88
CA GLN A 155 43.31 33.87 21.90
C GLN A 155 44.23 35.08 21.68
N ASP A 156 43.98 35.87 20.63
CA ASP A 156 44.77 37.06 20.32
C ASP A 156 44.67 38.13 21.42
N LYS A 157 43.48 38.32 21.99
CA LYS A 157 43.23 39.26 23.09
C LYS A 157 43.99 38.83 24.35
N PHE A 158 43.94 37.54 24.68
CA PHE A 158 44.68 36.96 25.80
C PHE A 158 46.19 37.14 25.64
N ASN A 159 46.75 36.83 24.46
CA ASN A 159 48.18 37.01 24.19
C ASN A 159 48.62 38.48 24.29
N ARG A 160 47.81 39.42 23.79
CA ARG A 160 48.08 40.85 23.96
C ARG A 160 48.11 41.27 25.43
N GLY A 161 47.27 40.67 26.28
CA GLY A 161 47.30 40.88 27.74
C GLY A 161 48.61 40.41 28.36
N GLU A 162 48.98 39.16 28.10
CA GLU A 162 50.23 38.56 28.59
C GLU A 162 51.47 39.34 28.15
N LEU A 163 51.53 39.79 26.89
CA LEU A 163 52.63 40.61 26.38
C LEU A 163 52.72 41.97 27.08
N LYS A 164 51.58 42.60 27.41
CA LYS A 164 51.56 43.86 28.18
C LYS A 164 52.08 43.64 29.59
N ASP A 165 51.73 42.54 30.23
CA ASP A 165 52.18 42.23 31.59
C ASP A 165 53.67 41.88 31.63
N ILE A 166 54.19 41.17 30.63
CA ILE A 166 55.64 40.96 30.45
C ILE A 166 56.37 42.30 30.31
N MET A 167 55.83 43.24 29.53
CA MET A 167 56.41 44.59 29.37
C MET A 167 56.42 45.41 30.65
N ARG A 168 55.48 45.20 31.56
CA ARG A 168 55.43 45.89 32.86
C ARG A 168 56.43 45.31 33.87
N LYS A 169 56.75 44.02 33.76
CA LYS A 169 57.54 43.29 34.76
C LYS A 169 59.06 43.35 34.53
N SER A 170 59.54 43.47 33.29
CA SER A 170 60.98 43.52 33.00
C SER A 170 61.41 44.82 32.33
N LYS A 171 62.49 45.40 32.86
CA LYS A 171 63.14 46.62 32.32
C LYS A 171 64.38 46.32 31.47
N ASP A 172 64.92 45.09 31.55
CA ASP A 172 66.06 44.70 30.72
C ASP A 172 65.59 44.33 29.30
N LYS A 173 66.24 44.92 28.30
CA LYS A 173 65.83 44.79 26.90
C LYS A 173 66.03 43.37 26.36
N LEU A 174 67.12 42.71 26.77
CA LEU A 174 67.47 41.36 26.31
C LEU A 174 66.53 40.33 26.91
N GLU A 175 66.30 40.40 28.21
CA GLU A 175 65.39 39.52 28.93
C GLU A 175 63.93 39.72 28.48
N LEU A 176 63.51 40.97 28.25
CA LEU A 176 62.19 41.28 27.71
C LEU A 176 61.96 40.63 26.34
N GLN A 177 62.93 40.69 25.43
CA GLN A 177 62.81 40.02 24.13
C GLN A 177 62.71 38.50 24.27
N LYS A 178 63.52 37.91 25.16
CA LYS A 178 63.50 36.47 25.43
C LYS A 178 62.12 36.03 25.94
N MET A 179 61.56 36.74 26.92
CA MET A 179 60.23 36.44 27.46
C MET A 179 59.11 36.60 26.43
N LYS A 180 59.15 37.64 25.58
CA LYS A 180 58.19 37.80 24.48
C LYS A 180 58.22 36.64 23.48
N ARG A 181 59.40 36.13 23.14
CA ARG A 181 59.54 34.96 22.24
C ARG A 181 58.96 33.70 22.87
N VAL A 182 59.25 33.45 24.14
CA VAL A 182 58.71 32.30 24.88
C VAL A 182 57.19 32.37 24.95
N GLN A 183 56.63 33.54 25.26
CA GLN A 183 55.18 33.71 25.33
C GLN A 183 54.51 33.54 23.98
N ASN A 184 55.07 34.10 22.90
CA ASN A 184 54.52 33.90 21.56
C ASN A 184 54.57 32.44 21.12
N LYS A 185 55.65 31.71 21.45
CA LYS A 185 55.74 30.26 21.19
C LYS A 185 54.63 29.51 21.92
N LYS A 186 54.45 29.78 23.23
CA LYS A 186 53.38 29.19 24.04
C LYS A 186 51.99 29.49 23.47
N HIS A 187 51.73 30.75 23.09
CA HIS A 187 50.46 31.15 22.47
C HIS A 187 50.18 30.39 21.17
N ILE A 188 51.18 30.21 20.30
CA ILE A 188 51.01 29.46 19.05
C ILE A 188 50.68 28.00 19.34
N GLU A 189 51.45 27.34 20.20
CA GLU A 189 51.24 25.93 20.56
C GLU A 189 49.84 25.71 21.15
N GLN A 190 49.45 26.54 22.12
CA GLN A 190 48.13 26.46 22.75
C GLN A 190 47.01 26.77 21.75
N SER A 191 47.18 27.79 20.90
CA SER A 191 46.19 28.16 19.89
C SER A 191 45.93 27.04 18.89
N VAL A 192 46.98 26.31 18.47
CA VAL A 192 46.85 25.18 17.56
C VAL A 192 46.06 24.06 18.22
N ILE A 193 46.39 23.70 19.46
CA ILE A 193 45.71 22.63 20.22
C ILE A 193 44.22 22.96 20.40
N GLU A 194 43.89 24.16 20.88
CA GLU A 194 42.50 24.56 21.11
C GLU A 194 41.67 24.64 19.82
N ARG A 195 42.27 25.15 18.73
CA ARG A 195 41.59 25.18 17.42
C ARG A 195 41.36 23.78 16.86
N GLN A 196 42.31 22.86 17.08
CA GLN A 196 42.15 21.47 16.67
C GLN A 196 41.05 20.79 17.47
N SER A 197 41.04 20.97 18.79
CA SER A 197 39.97 20.46 19.66
C SER A 197 38.59 21.01 19.27
N MET A 198 38.50 22.30 18.93
CA MET A 198 37.27 22.92 18.44
C MET A 198 36.81 22.27 17.12
N LYS A 199 37.70 22.03 16.16
CA LYS A 199 37.35 21.33 14.91
C LYS A 199 36.81 19.92 15.15
N GLU A 200 37.47 19.16 16.02
CA GLU A 200 37.01 17.80 16.35
C GLU A 200 35.63 17.80 17.02
N PHE A 201 35.35 18.80 17.85
CA PHE A 201 34.03 18.99 18.43
C PHE A 201 32.98 19.33 17.35
N GLN A 202 33.29 20.26 16.46
CA GLN A 202 32.41 20.68 15.36
C GLN A 202 32.11 19.52 14.39
N GLU A 203 33.11 18.67 14.10
CA GLU A 203 32.94 17.47 13.30
C GLU A 203 31.98 16.48 13.97
N LYS A 204 32.12 16.25 15.29
CA LYS A 204 31.20 15.41 16.05
C LYS A 204 29.76 15.95 16.04
N GLU A 205 29.58 17.25 16.21
CA GLU A 205 28.25 17.87 16.12
C GLU A 205 27.61 17.65 14.75
N THR A 206 28.40 17.80 13.68
CA THR A 206 27.94 17.56 12.31
C THR A 206 27.54 16.10 12.11
N GLN A 207 28.34 15.16 12.58
CA GLN A 207 28.02 13.73 12.53
C GLN A 207 26.74 13.40 13.31
N ILE A 208 26.52 14.02 14.47
CA ILE A 208 25.29 13.84 15.25
C ILE A 208 24.07 14.36 14.47
N LEU A 209 24.19 15.51 13.80
CA LEU A 209 23.12 16.06 12.97
C LEU A 209 22.77 15.11 11.82
N ILE A 210 23.78 14.61 11.10
CA ILE A 210 23.58 13.65 10.00
C ILE A 210 22.87 12.38 10.49
N LYS A 211 23.36 11.79 11.59
CA LYS A 211 22.74 10.58 12.18
C LYS A 211 21.28 10.78 12.55
N LYS A 212 20.91 11.94 13.10
CA LYS A 212 19.50 12.25 13.43
C LYS A 212 18.61 12.25 12.19
N TYR A 213 19.09 12.78 11.06
CA TYR A 213 18.33 12.78 9.82
C TYR A 213 18.27 11.38 9.18
N GLU A 214 19.37 10.61 9.23
CA GLU A 214 19.38 9.20 8.82
C GLU A 214 18.39 8.36 9.62
N GLU A 215 18.33 8.54 10.95
CA GLU A 215 17.34 7.89 11.81
C GLU A 215 15.90 8.25 11.42
N GLN A 216 15.63 9.52 11.12
CA GLN A 216 14.30 9.95 10.66
C GLN A 216 13.92 9.34 9.30
N ILE A 217 14.86 9.23 8.37
CA ILE A 217 14.67 8.56 7.08
C ILE A 217 14.36 7.08 7.31
N ASN A 218 15.11 6.39 8.17
CA ASN A 218 14.87 5.00 8.52
C ASN A 218 13.49 4.78 9.15
N ILE A 219 13.00 5.71 9.98
CA ILE A 219 11.64 5.65 10.52
C ILE A 219 10.59 5.74 9.39
N LEU A 220 10.81 6.60 8.38
CA LEU A 220 9.92 6.68 7.22
C LEU A 220 9.94 5.39 6.38
N ASP A 221 11.10 4.75 6.22
CA ASP A 221 11.23 3.48 5.53
C ASP A 221 10.51 2.34 6.26
N GLN A 222 10.73 2.21 7.57
CA GLN A 222 10.01 1.24 8.38
C GLN A 222 8.49 1.46 8.35
N ARG A 223 8.05 2.72 8.32
CA ARG A 223 6.64 3.06 8.20
C ARG A 223 6.08 2.65 6.84
N TYR A 224 6.82 2.92 5.76
CA TYR A 224 6.45 2.49 4.41
C TYR A 224 6.31 0.96 4.34
N GLU A 225 7.32 0.22 4.79
CA GLU A 225 7.31 -1.24 4.80
C GLU A 225 6.13 -1.80 5.61
N LYS A 226 5.86 -1.22 6.78
CA LYS A 226 4.73 -1.61 7.62
C LYS A 226 3.39 -1.36 6.92
N GLU A 227 3.17 -0.16 6.38
CA GLU A 227 1.93 0.19 5.69
C GLU A 227 1.72 -0.69 4.45
N MET A 228 2.78 -0.97 3.67
CA MET A 228 2.73 -1.87 2.52
C MET A 228 2.40 -3.31 2.91
N LYS A 229 3.05 -3.84 3.94
CA LYS A 229 2.79 -5.20 4.45
C LYS A 229 1.36 -5.34 4.99
N GLU A 230 0.85 -4.33 5.68
CA GLU A 230 -0.56 -4.30 6.12
C GLU A 230 -1.52 -4.33 4.92
N LEU A 231 -1.25 -3.56 3.87
CA LEU A 231 -2.07 -3.57 2.64
C LEU A 231 -2.06 -4.93 1.94
N GLU A 232 -0.88 -5.56 1.81
CA GLU A 232 -0.73 -6.89 1.23
C GLU A 232 -1.48 -7.95 2.03
N GLN A 233 -1.38 -7.91 3.37
CA GLN A 233 -2.11 -8.83 4.25
C GLN A 233 -3.63 -8.67 4.12
N ILE A 234 -4.12 -7.44 4.02
CA ILE A 234 -5.56 -7.17 3.82
C ILE A 234 -6.03 -7.71 2.47
N PHE A 235 -5.26 -7.48 1.41
CA PHE A 235 -5.56 -8.01 0.08
C PHE A 235 -5.60 -9.55 0.08
N ALA A 236 -4.56 -10.19 0.62
CA ALA A 236 -4.48 -11.64 0.73
C ALA A 236 -5.63 -12.23 1.56
N ALA A 237 -5.98 -11.61 2.70
CA ALA A 237 -7.09 -12.04 3.54
C ALA A 237 -8.45 -11.94 2.80
N LYS A 238 -8.66 -10.87 2.03
CA LYS A 238 -9.86 -10.71 1.21
C LYS A 238 -9.95 -11.76 0.11
N CYS A 239 -8.84 -12.08 -0.56
CA CYS A 239 -8.80 -13.13 -1.57
C CYS A 239 -9.05 -14.52 -0.97
N ALA A 240 -8.41 -14.85 0.16
CA ALA A 240 -8.65 -16.12 0.87
C ALA A 240 -10.10 -16.28 1.36
N LEU A 241 -10.79 -15.18 1.68
CA LEU A 241 -12.21 -15.20 2.03
C LEU A 241 -13.07 -15.64 0.84
N LEU A 242 -12.72 -15.22 -0.38
CA LEU A 242 -13.42 -15.63 -1.61
C LEU A 242 -13.24 -17.13 -1.91
N ASP A 243 -12.15 -17.73 -1.44
CA ASP A 243 -11.87 -19.16 -1.61
C ASP A 243 -12.61 -20.04 -0.62
N SER A 244 -12.90 -19.50 0.58
CA SER A 244 -13.40 -20.27 1.73
C SER A 244 -14.90 -20.13 2.00
N GLN A 245 -15.55 -19.11 1.45
CA GLN A 245 -16.99 -18.86 1.65
C GLN A 245 -17.78 -19.04 0.35
N ASP A 246 -19.00 -19.56 0.49
CA ASP A 246 -19.94 -19.61 -0.64
C ASP A 246 -20.23 -18.18 -1.12
N LEU A 247 -20.05 -17.93 -2.41
CA LEU A 247 -20.29 -16.62 -3.03
C LEU A 247 -21.73 -16.10 -2.79
N GLN A 248 -22.67 -17.01 -2.50
CA GLN A 248 -24.05 -16.65 -2.14
C GLN A 248 -24.18 -16.01 -0.74
N VAL A 249 -23.21 -16.21 0.16
CA VAL A 249 -23.14 -15.57 1.48
C VAL A 249 -22.44 -14.22 1.40
N ILE A 250 -21.45 -14.07 0.50
CA ILE A 250 -20.67 -12.83 0.32
C ILE A 250 -21.48 -11.73 -0.40
N VAL A 251 -22.42 -12.08 -1.29
CA VAL A 251 -23.08 -11.09 -2.16
C VAL A 251 -24.29 -10.36 -1.55
N PRO A 252 -25.13 -10.94 -0.66
CA PRO A 252 -26.22 -10.21 -0.01
C PRO A 252 -25.73 -9.00 0.81
N ASP A 253 -24.57 -9.11 1.46
CA ASP A 253 -23.96 -8.01 2.23
C ASP A 253 -23.53 -6.83 1.35
N LEU A 254 -23.35 -7.00 0.03
CA LEU A 254 -23.01 -5.90 -0.87
C LEU A 254 -24.23 -5.32 -1.61
N ALA A 255 -25.34 -6.04 -1.66
CA ALA A 255 -26.60 -5.56 -2.25
C ALA A 255 -27.46 -4.80 -1.21
N ASN A 256 -27.47 -5.25 0.05
CA ASN A 256 -28.25 -4.62 1.12
C ASN A 256 -27.60 -3.33 1.66
N ASN A 257 -26.28 -3.17 1.54
CA ASN A 257 -25.58 -1.95 1.93
C ASN A 257 -25.77 -0.76 0.96
N VAL A 258 -26.54 -0.93 -0.13
CA VAL A 258 -26.91 0.17 -1.03
C VAL A 258 -28.16 0.91 -0.54
N SER A 259 -28.99 0.26 0.30
CA SER A 259 -30.22 0.85 0.86
C SER A 259 -29.94 2.01 1.82
N ASP A 260 -28.85 1.92 2.60
CA ASP A 260 -28.53 2.91 3.65
C ASP A 260 -27.84 4.17 3.12
N VAL A 261 -27.64 4.28 1.81
CA VAL A 261 -27.08 5.48 1.15
C VAL A 261 -28.19 6.50 0.79
N PHE A 262 -29.47 6.12 0.86
CA PHE A 262 -30.59 6.98 0.46
C PHE A 262 -31.52 7.41 1.61
N THR A 263 -31.18 7.10 2.86
CA THR A 263 -31.92 7.58 4.06
C THR A 263 -31.11 8.52 4.94
N GLY A 264 -30.01 9.06 4.42
CA GLY A 264 -29.34 10.24 4.97
C GLY A 264 -30.00 11.53 4.50
#